data_AF-T0RS85-F1
#
_entry.id   AF-T0RS85-F1
#
_cell.length_a   1.000
_cell.length_b   1.000
_cell.length_c   1.000
_cell.angle_alpha   90.00
_cell.angle_beta   90.00
_cell.angle_gamma   90.00
#
_symmetry.space_group_name_H-M   'P 1'
#
loop_
_entity.id
_entity.type
_entity.pdbx_description
1 polymer ?
#
loop_
_entity_poly.entity_id
_entity_poly.type
_entity_poly.pdbx_seq_one_letter_code
_entity_poly.pdbx_strand_id
1 'polypeptide(L)'
;RLLSECYSFKPDDFRYGYYVQSFIVDMLIEKMENGENHLFSRLFILIANYLLKVEHQDHQYSRGDSISIITFRLNPDEYLLTLREKIISNLSVLIAKDEFNSLAIEAFKKYVDRVRYEGIDMAEADLPFIERYLIKKLDKDNLTHCMMMQNYCEHLNSLELNYPKEWNADFFNETLKISRLILEDRYERRILEMGYEEYNQYRHKGLVEYFTGISMADFIDFINRCKELNNALSGRDRDYSLKNGIEMSLHAMAESVPKLFPDIVLMYMDYDDYFEVNPHLIIIDLFNSRSKKDVFLMLNSKEYRKRKLWLSAYFALLPEKYIVEDDARLLVEHVRTTPSNELQDWLNYLDKYESVDDSIYRKIVRSLTDKSREDAYYARPLEHIF
;
A
#
# COMPACT_ATOMS: atom_id res chain seq x y z
N ARG A 1 12.58 5.81 23.13
CA ARG A 1 11.46 6.58 23.71
C ARG A 1 11.93 7.46 24.86
N LEU A 2 12.46 6.89 25.95
CA LEU A 2 12.96 7.69 27.08
C LEU A 2 14.07 8.69 26.68
N LEU A 3 15.07 8.25 25.91
CA LEU A 3 16.16 9.13 25.42
C LEU A 3 15.66 10.26 24.50
N SER A 4 14.73 9.96 23.59
CA SER A 4 14.16 10.97 22.69
C SER A 4 13.28 11.98 23.42
N GLU A 5 12.61 11.58 24.51
CA GLU A 5 11.78 12.48 25.32
C GLU A 5 12.64 13.35 26.25
N CYS A 6 13.67 12.79 26.89
CA CYS A 6 14.54 13.54 27.82
C CYS A 6 15.49 14.53 27.11
N TYR A 7 15.87 14.25 25.87
CA TYR A 7 16.81 15.05 25.09
C TYR A 7 16.18 15.70 23.86
N SER A 8 14.84 15.85 23.87
CA SER A 8 14.13 16.66 22.88
C SER A 8 14.59 18.12 22.94
N PHE A 9 14.33 18.85 21.86
CA PHE A 9 14.31 20.29 21.90
C PHE A 9 13.34 20.79 22.97
N LYS A 10 13.69 21.91 23.59
CA LYS A 10 12.87 22.71 24.50
C LYS A 10 12.73 24.13 23.95
N PRO A 11 11.68 24.87 24.35
CA PRO A 11 11.43 26.22 23.84
C PRO A 11 12.62 27.20 23.98
N ASP A 12 13.44 27.04 25.02
CA ASP A 12 14.56 27.95 25.31
C ASP A 12 15.93 27.44 24.82
N ASP A 13 16.00 26.28 24.16
CA ASP A 13 17.29 25.70 23.72
C ASP A 13 18.02 26.56 22.69
N PHE A 14 17.28 27.37 21.91
CA PHE A 14 17.86 28.31 20.95
C PHE A 14 18.82 29.31 21.63
N ARG A 15 18.55 29.67 22.90
CA ARG A 15 19.39 30.60 23.67
C ARG A 15 20.77 30.04 23.99
N TYR A 16 20.90 28.71 23.92
CA TYR A 16 22.12 27.97 24.21
C TYR A 16 22.67 27.26 22.96
N GLY A 17 22.18 27.64 21.77
CA GLY A 17 22.61 27.04 20.51
C GLY A 17 22.38 25.54 20.43
N TYR A 18 21.33 25.03 21.09
CA TYR A 18 20.98 23.60 21.12
C TYR A 18 22.12 22.69 21.58
N TYR A 19 22.91 23.17 22.56
CA TYR A 19 24.11 22.50 23.04
C TYR A 19 23.91 21.03 23.40
N VAL A 20 22.81 20.69 24.09
CA VAL A 20 22.52 19.31 24.52
C VAL A 20 22.31 18.39 23.33
N GLN A 21 21.49 18.82 22.36
CA GLN A 21 21.20 18.04 21.16
C GLN A 21 22.45 17.87 20.30
N SER A 22 23.24 18.94 20.15
CA SER A 22 24.51 18.93 19.42
C SER A 22 25.52 17.97 20.06
N PHE A 23 25.70 18.04 21.39
CA PHE A 23 26.60 17.15 22.13
C PHE A 23 26.22 15.67 21.99
N ILE A 24 24.92 15.35 22.04
CA ILE A 24 24.45 13.97 21.88
C ILE A 24 24.69 13.49 20.46
N VAL A 25 24.38 14.30 19.45
CA VAL A 25 24.64 13.95 18.05
C VAL A 25 26.12 13.72 17.82
N ASP A 26 27.00 14.59 18.30
CA ASP A 26 28.45 14.45 18.16
C ASP A 26 28.97 13.17 18.83
N MET A 27 28.49 12.87 20.04
CA MET A 27 28.84 11.62 20.73
C MET A 27 28.39 10.39 19.94
N LEU A 28 27.16 10.40 19.41
CA LEU A 28 26.64 9.26 18.66
C LEU A 28 27.38 9.05 17.34
N ILE A 29 27.73 10.14 16.64
CA ILE A 29 28.55 10.11 15.42
C ILE A 29 29.92 9.50 15.72
N GLU A 30 30.58 9.93 16.81
CA GLU A 30 31.87 9.37 17.22
C GLU A 30 31.74 7.86 17.50
N LYS A 31 30.73 7.46 18.27
CA LYS A 31 30.57 6.08 18.74
C LYS A 31 30.00 5.12 17.70
N MET A 32 29.29 5.62 16.69
CA MET A 32 28.79 4.77 15.61
C MET A 32 29.90 4.31 14.66
N GLU A 33 31.06 5.00 14.66
CA GLU A 33 32.23 4.67 13.83
C GLU A 33 31.85 4.46 12.35
N ASN A 34 31.09 5.39 11.76
CA ASN A 34 30.58 5.30 10.37
C ASN A 34 29.76 4.03 10.06
N GLY A 35 29.09 3.46 11.05
CA GLY A 35 28.28 2.26 10.88
C GLY A 35 28.92 0.99 11.44
N GLU A 36 30.20 1.00 11.83
CA GLU A 36 30.85 -0.22 12.33
C GLU A 36 30.30 -0.64 13.71
N ASN A 37 29.82 0.32 14.51
CA ASN A 37 29.16 0.01 15.76
C ASN A 37 27.64 -0.08 15.61
N HIS A 38 27.12 -1.30 15.62
CA HIS A 38 25.69 -1.57 15.42
C HIS A 38 24.77 -0.82 16.40
N LEU A 39 25.08 -0.87 17.70
CA LEU A 39 24.21 -0.29 18.72
C LEU A 39 24.12 1.23 18.57
N PHE A 40 25.27 1.89 18.42
CA PHE A 40 25.31 3.34 18.30
C PHE A 40 24.77 3.83 16.94
N SER A 41 24.94 3.07 15.86
CA SER A 41 24.34 3.38 14.56
C SER A 41 22.81 3.36 14.63
N ARG A 42 22.23 2.33 15.25
CA ARG A 42 20.77 2.26 15.45
C ARG A 42 20.28 3.37 16.38
N LEU A 43 21.00 3.65 17.46
CA LEU A 43 20.64 4.73 18.38
C LEU A 43 20.70 6.09 17.68
N PHE A 44 21.72 6.34 16.86
CA PHE A 44 21.83 7.54 16.05
C PHE A 44 20.63 7.69 15.12
N ILE A 45 20.24 6.65 14.35
CA ILE A 45 19.07 6.72 13.45
C ILE A 45 17.80 7.07 14.22
N LEU A 46 17.59 6.47 15.40
CA LEU A 46 16.42 6.76 16.23
C LEU A 46 16.38 8.21 16.71
N ILE A 47 17.52 8.74 17.16
CA ILE A 47 17.65 10.14 17.60
C ILE A 47 17.51 11.10 16.42
N ALA A 48 18.16 10.81 15.30
CA ALA A 48 18.07 11.59 14.07
C ALA A 48 16.62 11.74 13.57
N ASN A 49 15.85 10.64 13.51
CA ASN A 49 14.45 10.67 13.13
C ASN A 49 13.58 11.58 14.03
N TYR A 50 13.97 11.71 15.30
CA TYR A 50 13.29 12.57 16.27
C TYR A 50 13.73 14.03 16.13
N LEU A 51 15.04 14.29 16.03
CA LEU A 51 15.61 15.64 15.94
C LEU A 51 15.41 16.31 14.57
N LEU A 52 15.09 15.54 13.52
CA LEU A 52 14.74 16.10 12.21
C LEU A 52 13.33 16.70 12.18
N LYS A 53 12.51 16.51 13.21
CA LYS A 53 11.22 17.21 13.34
C LYS A 53 11.43 18.71 13.44
N VAL A 54 10.44 19.47 12.99
CA VAL A 54 10.37 20.93 13.23
C VAL A 54 9.43 21.25 14.38
N GLU A 55 8.32 20.51 14.51
CA GLU A 55 7.35 20.70 15.59
C GLU A 55 7.65 19.77 16.76
N HIS A 56 7.74 20.36 17.95
CA HIS A 56 8.06 19.68 19.20
C HIS A 56 7.03 20.01 20.27
N GLN A 57 6.91 19.10 21.24
CA GLN A 57 6.06 19.25 22.41
C GLN A 57 6.90 19.11 23.67
N ASP A 58 6.72 20.03 24.61
CA ASP A 58 7.34 20.01 25.94
C ASP A 58 6.25 19.97 27.03
N HIS A 59 6.53 19.22 28.09
CA HIS A 59 5.63 19.07 29.23
C HIS A 59 6.27 19.74 30.45
N GLN A 60 5.69 20.87 30.87
CA GLN A 60 6.21 21.66 31.97
C GLN A 60 5.28 21.56 33.18
N TYR A 61 5.87 21.32 34.35
CA TYR A 61 5.15 21.45 35.62
C TYR A 61 4.98 22.94 35.93
N SER A 62 3.74 23.36 36.05
CA SER A 62 3.40 24.71 36.49
C SER A 62 3.04 24.72 37.98
N ARG A 63 3.01 25.90 38.60
CA ARG A 63 2.67 26.04 40.03
C ARG A 63 1.21 25.63 40.27
N GLY A 64 0.99 24.69 41.19
CA GLY A 64 -0.35 24.28 41.63
C GLY A 64 -0.88 22.98 41.02
N ASP A 65 -0.02 21.96 40.86
CA ASP A 65 -0.38 20.62 40.35
C ASP A 65 -0.96 20.60 38.91
N SER A 66 -0.65 21.61 38.09
CA SER A 66 -1.04 21.67 36.68
C SER A 66 0.12 21.37 35.72
N ILE A 67 -0.15 20.54 34.71
CA ILE A 67 0.78 20.22 33.61
C ILE A 67 0.45 21.12 32.42
N SER A 68 1.43 21.90 31.96
CA SER A 68 1.35 22.67 30.72
C SER A 68 1.98 21.88 29.59
N ILE A 69 1.25 21.73 28.48
CA ILE A 69 1.76 21.14 27.24
C ILE A 69 2.01 22.28 26.27
N ILE A 70 3.27 22.48 25.89
CA ILE A 70 3.68 23.55 24.98
C ILE A 70 4.08 22.92 23.65
N THR A 71 3.34 23.24 22.59
CA THR A 71 3.74 22.93 21.22
C THR A 71 4.50 24.13 20.65
N PHE A 72 5.68 23.91 20.10
CA PHE A 72 6.51 24.95 19.48
C PHE A 72 7.18 24.42 18.22
N ARG A 73 7.59 25.36 17.35
CA ARG A 73 8.29 25.05 16.10
C ARG A 73 9.69 25.65 16.12
N LEU A 74 10.63 24.91 15.57
CA LEU A 74 11.99 25.37 15.38
C LEU A 74 12.08 26.27 14.15
N ASN A 75 12.79 27.38 14.27
CA ASN A 75 13.12 28.24 13.14
C ASN A 75 14.57 28.01 12.73
N PRO A 76 14.92 28.13 11.44
CA PRO A 76 16.31 28.06 10.99
C PRO A 76 17.19 29.11 11.68
N ASP A 77 18.32 28.67 12.22
CA ASP A 77 19.39 29.51 12.73
C ASP A 77 20.75 28.81 12.56
N GLU A 78 21.86 29.52 12.73
CA GLU A 78 23.21 28.99 12.46
C GLU A 78 23.54 27.71 13.26
N TYR A 79 23.06 27.61 14.51
CA TYR A 79 23.34 26.47 15.37
C TYR A 79 22.51 25.27 14.96
N LEU A 80 21.21 25.50 14.69
CA LEU A 80 20.31 24.45 14.27
C LEU A 80 20.69 23.89 12.90
N LEU A 81 21.04 24.75 11.94
CA LEU A 81 21.44 24.31 10.60
C LEU A 81 22.72 23.48 10.63
N THR A 82 23.68 23.86 11.48
CA THR A 82 24.89 23.06 11.71
C THR A 82 24.54 21.67 12.25
N LEU A 83 23.61 21.59 13.21
CA LEU A 83 23.14 20.32 13.76
C LEU A 83 22.42 19.47 12.71
N ARG A 84 21.53 20.07 11.91
CA ARG A 84 20.77 19.36 10.88
C ARG A 84 21.65 18.85 9.75
N GLU A 85 22.64 19.62 9.32
CA GLU A 85 23.64 19.16 8.34
C GLU A 85 24.40 17.93 8.85
N LYS A 86 24.85 17.94 10.12
CA LYS A 86 25.50 16.77 10.75
C LYS A 86 24.58 15.55 10.74
N ILE A 87 23.31 15.72 11.10
CA ILE A 87 22.35 14.61 11.14
C ILE A 87 22.13 14.05 9.72
N ILE A 88 21.81 14.90 8.75
CA ILE A 88 21.52 14.49 7.37
C ILE A 88 22.73 13.82 6.72
N SER A 89 23.91 14.42 6.86
CA SER A 89 25.15 13.87 6.30
C SER A 89 25.49 12.50 6.90
N ASN A 90 25.36 12.31 8.21
CA ASN A 90 25.68 11.04 8.86
C ASN A 90 24.60 9.97 8.63
N LEU A 91 23.32 10.34 8.54
CA LEU A 91 22.30 9.40 8.04
C LEU A 91 22.63 8.93 6.62
N SER A 92 23.13 9.82 5.75
CA SER A 92 23.52 9.44 4.39
C SER A 92 24.68 8.44 4.34
N VAL A 93 25.59 8.46 5.33
CA VAL A 93 26.65 7.46 5.47
C VAL A 93 26.05 6.10 5.77
N LEU A 94 25.06 6.04 6.65
CA LEU A 94 24.40 4.79 7.05
C LEU A 94 23.51 4.20 5.93
N ILE A 95 23.03 5.00 4.98
CA ILE A 95 22.34 4.47 3.78
C ILE A 95 23.26 3.55 2.97
N ALA A 96 24.57 3.84 2.92
CA ALA A 96 25.52 3.03 2.18
C ALA A 96 25.89 1.70 2.87
N LYS A 97 25.29 1.39 4.02
CA LYS A 97 25.52 0.16 4.79
C LYS A 97 24.26 -0.69 4.74
N ASP A 98 24.32 -1.87 4.12
CA ASP A 98 23.15 -2.75 3.90
C ASP A 98 22.33 -3.00 5.18
N GLU A 99 23.00 -3.19 6.32
CA GLU A 99 22.35 -3.44 7.62
C GLU A 99 21.49 -2.26 8.11
N PHE A 100 21.88 -1.03 7.79
CA PHE A 100 21.19 0.19 8.26
C PHE A 100 20.40 0.89 7.18
N ASN A 101 20.57 0.50 5.92
CA ASN A 101 19.95 1.15 4.76
C ASN A 101 18.44 1.33 4.96
N SER A 102 17.72 0.25 5.26
CA SER A 102 16.26 0.28 5.47
C SER A 102 15.83 1.25 6.57
N LEU A 103 16.53 1.25 7.71
CA LEU A 103 16.23 2.12 8.85
C LEU A 103 16.55 3.59 8.57
N ALA A 104 17.67 3.87 7.89
CA ALA A 104 18.06 5.23 7.52
C ALA A 104 17.10 5.81 6.47
N ILE A 105 16.71 5.02 5.47
CA ILE A 105 15.70 5.39 4.48
C ILE A 105 14.34 5.61 5.14
N GLU A 106 13.94 4.78 6.11
CA GLU A 106 12.69 5.00 6.86
C GLU A 106 12.71 6.33 7.63
N ALA A 107 13.85 6.72 8.22
CA ALA A 107 14.00 8.01 8.89
C ALA A 107 13.83 9.20 7.92
N PHE A 108 14.42 9.12 6.72
CA PHE A 108 14.22 10.12 5.68
C PHE A 108 12.80 10.13 5.12
N LYS A 109 12.19 8.97 4.90
CA LYS A 109 10.79 8.87 4.46
C LYS A 109 9.88 9.58 5.46
N LYS A 110 10.06 9.36 6.76
CA LYS A 110 9.30 10.09 7.79
C LYS A 110 9.55 11.59 7.71
N TYR A 111 10.78 12.05 7.51
CA TYR A 111 11.07 13.47 7.30
C TYR A 111 10.30 14.01 6.08
N VAL A 112 10.38 13.34 4.93
CA VAL A 112 9.65 13.70 3.70
C VAL A 112 8.14 13.75 3.95
N ASP A 113 7.56 12.77 4.64
CA ASP A 113 6.12 12.75 4.95
C ASP A 113 5.67 13.95 5.80
N ARG A 114 6.59 14.53 6.59
CA ARG A 114 6.34 15.65 7.50
C ARG A 114 6.64 17.03 6.89
N VAL A 115 7.57 17.10 5.94
CA VAL A 115 8.13 18.37 5.41
C VAL A 115 7.04 19.33 4.91
N ARG A 116 5.97 18.80 4.33
CA ARG A 116 4.82 19.58 3.84
C ARG A 116 4.10 20.36 4.95
N TYR A 117 4.10 19.86 6.18
CA TYR A 117 3.32 20.40 7.30
C TYR A 117 4.18 21.13 8.33
N GLU A 118 5.47 20.82 8.37
CA GLU A 118 6.38 21.23 9.43
C GLU A 118 6.99 22.63 9.24
N GLY A 119 6.83 23.24 8.07
CA GLY A 119 7.15 24.66 7.81
C GLY A 119 8.09 24.85 6.63
N ILE A 120 7.77 25.84 5.78
CA ILE A 120 8.53 26.13 4.55
C ILE A 120 9.98 26.53 4.83
N ASP A 121 10.22 27.33 5.89
CA ASP A 121 11.55 27.86 6.20
C ASP A 121 12.57 26.75 6.48
N MET A 122 12.18 25.71 7.22
CA MET A 122 13.09 24.58 7.50
C MET A 122 13.28 23.71 6.26
N ALA A 123 12.22 23.47 5.49
CA ALA A 123 12.29 22.69 4.26
C ALA A 123 13.26 23.33 3.25
N GLU A 124 13.18 24.66 3.09
CA GLU A 124 14.11 25.44 2.27
C GLU A 124 15.54 25.36 2.80
N ALA A 125 15.73 25.48 4.12
CA ALA A 125 17.06 25.46 4.72
C ALA A 125 17.73 24.08 4.69
N ASP A 126 16.96 22.98 4.76
CA ASP A 126 17.49 21.62 4.68
C ASP A 126 17.76 21.15 3.24
N LEU A 127 17.10 21.75 2.25
CA LEU A 127 17.17 21.33 0.85
C LEU A 127 18.62 21.21 0.33
N PRO A 128 19.54 22.16 0.58
CA PRO A 128 20.93 22.03 0.17
C PRO A 128 21.66 20.84 0.81
N PHE A 129 21.31 20.47 2.04
CA PHE A 129 21.91 19.31 2.73
C PHE A 129 21.37 18.01 2.13
N ILE A 130 20.07 17.94 1.88
CA ILE A 130 19.43 16.79 1.23
C ILE A 130 20.02 16.57 -0.17
N GLU A 131 20.15 17.63 -0.97
CA GLU A 131 20.78 17.54 -2.29
C GLU A 131 22.23 17.07 -2.21
N ARG A 132 23.01 17.66 -1.30
CA ARG A 132 24.44 17.38 -1.19
C ARG A 132 24.73 15.96 -0.73
N TYR A 133 24.00 15.48 0.28
CA TYR A 133 24.34 14.26 1.01
C TYR A 133 23.40 13.08 0.71
N LEU A 134 22.09 13.30 0.65
CA LEU A 134 21.13 12.22 0.51
C LEU A 134 20.98 11.77 -0.95
N ILE A 135 20.66 12.70 -1.85
CA ILE A 135 20.21 12.35 -3.22
C ILE A 135 21.27 11.56 -3.98
N LYS A 136 22.56 11.88 -3.77
CA LYS A 136 23.69 11.17 -4.38
C LYS A 136 23.85 9.71 -3.90
N LYS A 137 23.19 9.33 -2.81
CA LYS A 137 23.22 7.97 -2.24
C LYS A 137 21.97 7.17 -2.58
N LEU A 138 20.97 7.79 -3.20
CA LEU A 138 19.76 7.11 -3.60
C LEU A 138 19.98 6.38 -4.92
N ASP A 139 19.56 5.13 -4.92
CA ASP A 139 19.49 4.28 -6.10
C ASP A 139 18.19 4.56 -6.89
N LYS A 140 18.35 4.89 -8.18
CA LYS A 140 17.26 5.22 -9.13
C LYS A 140 16.51 3.97 -9.61
N ASP A 141 17.08 2.78 -9.43
CA ASP A 141 16.43 1.51 -9.74
C ASP A 141 15.69 0.94 -8.51
N ASN A 142 15.95 1.49 -7.32
CA ASN A 142 15.26 1.10 -6.10
C ASN A 142 13.90 1.80 -5.97
N LEU A 143 12.82 1.02 -6.07
CA LEU A 143 11.45 1.51 -6.00
C LEU A 143 11.14 2.32 -4.72
N THR A 144 11.67 1.93 -3.55
CA THR A 144 11.42 2.64 -2.29
C THR A 144 12.06 4.03 -2.32
N HIS A 145 13.27 4.14 -2.86
CA HIS A 145 13.93 5.44 -3.03
C HIS A 145 13.18 6.32 -4.03
N CYS A 146 12.77 5.74 -5.16
CA CYS A 146 12.04 6.47 -6.19
C CYS A 146 10.71 7.00 -5.65
N MET A 147 9.93 6.19 -4.94
CA MET A 147 8.70 6.63 -4.27
C MET A 147 8.94 7.77 -3.27
N MET A 148 9.98 7.65 -2.42
CA MET A 148 10.34 8.70 -1.47
C MET A 148 10.69 10.01 -2.20
N MET A 149 11.44 9.93 -3.29
CA MET A 149 11.81 11.11 -4.09
C MET A 149 10.63 11.74 -4.82
N GLN A 150 9.69 10.95 -5.36
CA GLN A 150 8.46 11.49 -5.94
C GLN A 150 7.64 12.25 -4.89
N ASN A 151 7.43 11.66 -3.70
CA ASN A 151 6.74 12.33 -2.60
C ASN A 151 7.47 13.62 -2.18
N TYR A 152 8.81 13.59 -2.11
CA TYR A 152 9.59 14.76 -1.75
C TYR A 152 9.43 15.89 -2.78
N CYS A 153 9.57 15.57 -4.07
CA CYS A 153 9.33 16.51 -5.16
C CYS A 153 7.91 17.11 -5.14
N GLU A 154 6.87 16.28 -4.91
CA GLU A 154 5.49 16.73 -4.77
C GLU A 154 5.32 17.70 -3.59
N HIS A 155 5.93 17.39 -2.44
CA HIS A 155 5.92 18.28 -1.28
C HIS A 155 6.64 19.60 -1.56
N LEU A 156 7.82 19.57 -2.18
CA LEU A 156 8.56 20.78 -2.57
C LEU A 156 7.75 21.65 -3.54
N ASN A 157 7.06 21.05 -4.53
CA ASN A 157 6.16 21.78 -5.41
C ASN A 157 4.99 22.41 -4.64
N SER A 158 4.40 21.70 -3.68
CA SER A 158 3.29 22.23 -2.86
C SER A 158 3.70 23.38 -1.95
N LEU A 159 4.99 23.45 -1.60
CA LEU A 159 5.60 24.52 -0.83
C LEU A 159 6.18 25.64 -1.73
N GLU A 160 6.02 25.53 -3.06
CA GLU A 160 6.57 26.48 -4.03
C GLU A 160 8.09 26.66 -3.95
N LEU A 161 8.82 25.61 -3.50
CA LEU A 161 10.27 25.64 -3.37
C LEU A 161 10.98 25.32 -4.69
N ASN A 162 12.10 26.00 -4.93
CA ASN A 162 12.95 25.75 -6.08
C ASN A 162 13.88 24.57 -5.81
N TYR A 163 13.87 23.59 -6.71
CA TYR A 163 14.75 22.42 -6.67
C TYR A 163 15.03 21.93 -8.10
N PRO A 164 16.10 21.14 -8.34
CA PRO A 164 16.39 20.57 -9.65
C PRO A 164 15.23 19.71 -10.16
N LYS A 165 14.57 20.15 -11.23
CA LYS A 165 13.37 19.48 -11.77
C LYS A 165 13.69 18.13 -12.37
N GLU A 166 14.95 17.89 -12.73
CA GLU A 166 15.50 16.62 -13.20
C GLU A 166 15.25 15.49 -12.21
N TRP A 167 15.16 15.77 -10.90
CA TRP A 167 14.87 14.74 -9.88
C TRP A 167 13.56 14.00 -10.14
N ASN A 168 12.55 14.67 -10.70
CA ASN A 168 11.30 13.99 -11.06
C ASN A 168 11.52 12.92 -12.11
N ALA A 169 12.34 13.20 -13.13
CA ALA A 169 12.64 12.26 -14.22
C ALA A 169 13.64 11.19 -13.78
N ASP A 170 14.67 11.59 -13.02
CA ASP A 170 15.74 10.73 -12.54
C ASP A 170 15.24 9.60 -11.62
N PHE A 171 14.21 9.87 -10.83
CA PHE A 171 13.61 8.91 -9.90
C PHE A 171 12.23 8.45 -10.37
N PHE A 172 11.99 8.41 -11.69
CA PHE A 172 10.79 7.87 -12.28
C PHE A 172 11.12 6.66 -13.14
N ASN A 173 10.63 5.49 -12.72
CA ASN A 173 10.83 4.23 -13.42
C ASN A 173 9.48 3.63 -13.88
N GLU A 174 9.55 2.58 -14.70
CA GLU A 174 8.34 1.95 -15.24
C GLU A 174 7.44 1.35 -14.14
N THR A 175 7.99 0.89 -13.01
CA THR A 175 7.19 0.40 -11.88
C THR A 175 6.37 1.53 -11.22
N LEU A 176 6.92 2.75 -11.13
CA LEU A 176 6.17 3.94 -10.71
C LEU A 176 5.10 4.36 -11.72
N LYS A 177 5.35 4.19 -13.01
CA LYS A 177 4.33 4.42 -14.04
C LYS A 177 3.14 3.49 -13.85
N ILE A 178 3.39 2.21 -13.57
CA ILE A 178 2.33 1.26 -13.18
C ILE A 178 1.63 1.71 -11.90
N SER A 179 2.38 2.14 -10.88
CA SER A 179 1.80 2.65 -9.63
C SER A 179 0.81 3.80 -9.87
N ARG A 180 1.18 4.79 -10.69
CA ARG A 180 0.30 5.92 -11.03
C ARG A 180 -0.95 5.49 -11.81
N LEU A 181 -0.82 4.46 -12.64
CA LEU A 181 -1.94 3.91 -13.41
C LEU A 181 -2.96 3.18 -12.51
N ILE A 182 -2.47 2.32 -11.61
CA ILE A 182 -3.34 1.37 -10.88
C ILE A 182 -3.74 1.82 -9.47
N LEU A 183 -3.03 2.75 -8.84
CA LEU A 183 -3.44 3.28 -7.54
C LEU A 183 -4.44 4.43 -7.68
N GLU A 184 -5.39 4.54 -6.75
CA GLU A 184 -6.34 5.66 -6.70
C GLU A 184 -5.62 6.93 -6.27
N ASP A 185 -5.62 7.96 -7.12
CA ASP A 185 -5.15 9.30 -6.74
C ASP A 185 -6.34 10.18 -6.31
N ARG A 186 -6.49 10.34 -5.00
CA ARG A 186 -7.56 11.19 -4.43
C ARG A 186 -7.34 12.67 -4.69
N TYR A 187 -6.11 13.10 -4.93
CA TYR A 187 -5.79 14.48 -5.26
C TYR A 187 -6.17 14.77 -6.71
N GLU A 188 -5.81 13.88 -7.64
CA GLU A 188 -6.26 13.96 -9.04
C GLU A 188 -7.78 14.01 -9.11
N ARG A 189 -8.48 13.10 -8.42
CA ARG A 189 -9.95 13.10 -8.37
C ARG A 189 -10.54 14.44 -7.92
N ARG A 190 -9.90 15.12 -6.96
CA ARG A 190 -10.32 16.44 -6.48
C ARG A 190 -10.06 17.54 -7.50
N ILE A 191 -8.92 17.51 -8.19
CA ILE A 191 -8.59 18.47 -9.25
C ILE A 191 -9.56 18.34 -10.43
N LEU A 192 -9.90 17.11 -10.80
CA LEU A 192 -10.84 16.83 -11.88
C LEU A 192 -12.30 17.08 -11.49
N GLU A 193 -12.56 17.40 -10.22
CA GLU A 193 -13.90 17.62 -9.66
C GLU A 193 -14.88 16.44 -9.88
N MET A 194 -14.33 15.22 -9.98
CA MET A 194 -15.12 14.03 -10.30
C MET A 194 -15.71 13.33 -9.06
N GLY A 195 -16.94 12.83 -9.22
CA GLY A 195 -17.53 11.87 -8.28
C GLY A 195 -16.74 10.56 -8.19
N TYR A 196 -17.02 9.72 -7.19
CA TYR A 196 -16.33 8.42 -7.06
C TYR A 196 -16.56 7.51 -8.27
N GLU A 197 -17.82 7.34 -8.69
CA GLU A 197 -18.17 6.49 -9.83
C GLU A 197 -17.62 7.02 -11.15
N GLU A 198 -17.72 8.35 -11.37
CA GLU A 198 -17.19 9.02 -12.55
C GLU A 198 -15.67 8.86 -12.65
N TYR A 199 -14.95 9.05 -11.54
CA TYR A 199 -13.50 8.85 -11.49
C TYR A 199 -13.11 7.39 -11.74
N ASN A 200 -13.85 6.42 -11.21
CA ASN A 200 -13.60 5.02 -11.51
C ASN A 200 -13.81 4.70 -13.00
N GLN A 201 -14.82 5.28 -13.65
CA GLN A 201 -15.00 5.15 -15.10
C GLN A 201 -13.87 5.83 -15.89
N TYR A 202 -13.41 7.00 -15.46
CA TYR A 202 -12.26 7.69 -16.05
C TYR A 202 -11.01 6.81 -15.99
N ARG A 203 -10.72 6.25 -14.82
CA ARG A 203 -9.58 5.35 -14.63
C ARG A 203 -9.70 4.06 -15.43
N HIS A 204 -10.89 3.47 -15.47
CA HIS A 204 -11.16 2.26 -16.26
C HIS A 204 -10.85 2.49 -17.74
N LYS A 205 -11.26 3.62 -18.31
CA LYS A 205 -10.93 3.99 -19.70
C LYS A 205 -9.42 4.06 -19.93
N GLY A 206 -8.68 4.70 -19.02
CA GLY A 206 -7.22 4.74 -19.09
C GLY A 206 -6.56 3.36 -19.03
N LEU A 207 -7.11 2.43 -18.23
CA LEU A 207 -6.64 1.04 -18.19
C LEU A 207 -6.96 0.30 -19.49
N VAL A 208 -8.15 0.47 -20.04
CA VAL A 208 -8.55 -0.16 -21.32
C VAL A 208 -7.62 0.29 -22.45
N GLU A 209 -7.34 1.60 -22.52
CA GLU A 209 -6.38 2.16 -23.47
C GLU A 209 -4.97 1.59 -23.27
N TYR A 210 -4.50 1.55 -22.02
CA TYR A 210 -3.18 1.00 -21.69
C TYR A 210 -3.03 -0.48 -22.07
N PHE A 211 -4.06 -1.29 -21.84
CA PHE A 211 -4.03 -2.73 -22.13
C PHE A 211 -4.47 -3.10 -23.56
N THR A 212 -4.71 -2.11 -24.43
CA THR A 212 -5.06 -2.38 -25.83
C THR A 212 -3.90 -3.03 -26.57
N GLY A 213 -4.11 -4.25 -27.08
CA GLY A 213 -3.13 -4.96 -27.90
C GLY A 213 -1.98 -5.62 -27.13
N ILE A 214 -2.08 -5.74 -25.80
CA ILE A 214 -1.04 -6.40 -24.99
C ILE A 214 -0.86 -7.88 -25.35
N SER A 215 0.36 -8.36 -25.17
CA SER A 215 0.71 -9.76 -25.22
C SER A 215 0.76 -10.39 -23.82
N MET A 216 0.91 -11.72 -23.75
CA MET A 216 1.16 -12.40 -22.48
C MET A 216 2.48 -11.97 -21.83
N ALA A 217 3.50 -11.64 -22.63
CA ALA A 217 4.77 -11.17 -22.09
C ALA A 217 4.59 -9.81 -21.38
N ASP A 218 3.77 -8.93 -21.95
CA ASP A 218 3.44 -7.63 -21.35
C ASP A 218 2.63 -7.80 -20.06
N PHE A 219 1.68 -8.75 -20.03
CA PHE A 219 0.96 -9.09 -18.80
C PHE A 219 1.90 -9.62 -17.71
N ILE A 220 2.85 -10.50 -18.07
CA ILE A 220 3.85 -11.03 -17.13
C ILE A 220 4.73 -9.91 -16.57
N ASP A 221 5.17 -8.96 -17.41
CA ASP A 221 5.93 -7.79 -16.94
C ASP A 221 5.08 -6.94 -15.98
N PHE A 222 3.83 -6.62 -16.37
CA PHE A 222 2.88 -5.86 -15.56
C PHE A 222 2.66 -6.49 -14.17
N ILE A 223 2.37 -7.78 -14.09
CA ILE A 223 2.04 -8.43 -12.82
C ILE A 223 3.28 -8.60 -11.93
N ASN A 224 4.48 -8.76 -12.52
CA ASN A 224 5.73 -8.74 -11.78
C ASN A 224 6.04 -7.36 -11.18
N ARG A 225 5.76 -6.28 -11.90
CA ARG A 225 5.82 -4.91 -11.35
C ARG A 225 4.82 -4.69 -10.22
N CYS A 226 3.61 -5.24 -10.34
CA CYS A 226 2.64 -5.24 -9.24
C CYS A 226 3.18 -5.97 -8.00
N LYS A 227 3.95 -7.05 -8.19
CA LYS A 227 4.58 -7.78 -7.09
C LYS A 227 5.70 -6.97 -6.44
N GLU A 228 6.51 -6.25 -7.23
CA GLU A 228 7.47 -5.27 -6.70
C GLU A 228 6.76 -4.19 -5.87
N LEU A 229 5.66 -3.63 -6.38
CA LEU A 229 4.83 -2.65 -5.67
C LEU A 229 4.29 -3.22 -4.36
N ASN A 230 3.78 -4.46 -4.36
CA ASN A 230 3.27 -5.10 -3.15
C ASN A 230 4.32 -5.18 -2.04
N ASN A 231 5.60 -5.38 -2.40
CA ASN A 231 6.70 -5.44 -1.44
C ASN A 231 7.13 -4.06 -0.92
N ALA A 232 7.00 -3.01 -1.74
CA ALA A 232 7.38 -1.64 -1.37
C ALA A 232 6.26 -0.86 -0.64
N LEU A 233 5.00 -1.18 -0.94
CA LEU A 233 3.83 -0.54 -0.35
C LEU A 233 3.51 -1.09 1.04
N SER A 234 2.74 -0.32 1.81
CA SER A 234 2.29 -0.73 3.14
C SER A 234 0.91 -0.16 3.48
N GLY A 235 0.24 -0.74 4.47
CA GLY A 235 -1.07 -0.30 4.93
C GLY A 235 -2.11 -0.29 3.81
N ARG A 236 -2.94 0.76 3.77
CA ARG A 236 -4.05 0.88 2.81
C ARG A 236 -3.60 0.77 1.35
N ASP A 237 -2.43 1.30 0.99
CA ASP A 237 -2.01 1.30 -0.41
C ASP A 237 -1.68 -0.10 -0.92
N ARG A 238 -1.06 -0.93 -0.07
CA ARG A 238 -0.82 -2.34 -0.39
C ARG A 238 -2.09 -3.17 -0.25
N ASP A 239 -2.73 -3.10 0.91
CA ASP A 239 -3.76 -4.07 1.31
C ASP A 239 -5.11 -3.81 0.63
N TYR A 240 -5.34 -2.59 0.10
CA TYR A 240 -6.57 -2.21 -0.57
C TYR A 240 -6.33 -1.61 -1.96
N SER A 241 -5.57 -0.51 -2.06
CA SER A 241 -5.49 0.28 -3.29
C SER A 241 -4.86 -0.52 -4.44
N LEU A 242 -3.77 -1.25 -4.18
CA LEU A 242 -3.10 -2.10 -5.16
C LEU A 242 -4.01 -3.24 -5.63
N LYS A 243 -4.63 -3.96 -4.69
CA LYS A 243 -5.55 -5.06 -4.99
C LYS A 243 -6.71 -4.59 -5.87
N ASN A 244 -7.38 -3.49 -5.50
CA ASN A 244 -8.44 -2.89 -6.31
C ASN A 244 -7.93 -2.44 -7.69
N GLY A 245 -6.71 -1.89 -7.77
CA GLY A 245 -6.06 -1.53 -9.02
C GLY A 245 -5.83 -2.72 -9.96
N ILE A 246 -5.39 -3.86 -9.41
CA ILE A 246 -5.21 -5.12 -10.16
C ILE A 246 -6.57 -5.67 -10.62
N GLU A 247 -7.59 -5.65 -9.76
CA GLU A 247 -8.97 -6.04 -10.12
C GLU A 247 -9.50 -5.22 -11.31
N MET A 248 -9.37 -3.89 -11.25
CA MET A 248 -9.75 -2.99 -12.35
C MET A 248 -8.94 -3.25 -13.61
N SER A 249 -7.65 -3.56 -13.48
CA SER A 249 -6.77 -3.87 -14.61
C SER A 249 -7.19 -5.16 -15.31
N LEU A 250 -7.50 -6.22 -14.55
CA LEU A 250 -8.01 -7.47 -15.12
C LEU A 250 -9.36 -7.26 -15.82
N HIS A 251 -10.26 -6.49 -15.20
CA HIS A 251 -11.53 -6.12 -15.84
C HIS A 251 -11.30 -5.36 -17.17
N ALA A 252 -10.40 -4.38 -17.19
CA ALA A 252 -10.03 -3.67 -18.41
C ALA A 252 -9.44 -4.59 -19.48
N MET A 253 -8.61 -5.58 -19.11
CA MET A 253 -8.07 -6.57 -20.06
C MET A 253 -9.16 -7.46 -20.66
N ALA A 254 -10.24 -7.75 -19.92
CA ALA A 254 -11.37 -8.49 -20.47
C ALA A 254 -12.01 -7.75 -21.66
N GLU A 255 -12.05 -6.43 -21.61
CA GLU A 255 -12.55 -5.58 -22.71
C GLU A 255 -11.51 -5.40 -23.82
N SER A 256 -10.24 -5.12 -23.46
CA SER A 256 -9.18 -4.79 -24.42
C SER A 256 -8.69 -6.00 -25.22
N VAL A 257 -8.60 -7.17 -24.58
CA VAL A 257 -8.05 -8.41 -25.16
C VAL A 257 -8.90 -9.65 -24.81
N PRO A 258 -10.22 -9.66 -25.13
CA PRO A 258 -11.16 -10.69 -24.67
C PRO A 258 -10.78 -12.13 -25.04
N LYS A 259 -10.07 -12.32 -26.16
CA LYS A 259 -9.60 -13.65 -26.58
C LYS A 259 -8.46 -14.17 -25.69
N LEU A 260 -7.61 -13.27 -25.20
CA LEU A 260 -6.44 -13.59 -24.37
C LEU A 260 -6.77 -13.61 -22.88
N PHE A 261 -7.84 -12.91 -22.48
CA PHE A 261 -8.24 -12.75 -21.09
C PHE A 261 -8.32 -14.05 -20.26
N PRO A 262 -8.85 -15.19 -20.77
CA PRO A 262 -8.83 -16.45 -20.02
C PRO A 262 -7.42 -16.94 -19.67
N ASP A 263 -6.46 -16.79 -20.59
CA ASP A 263 -5.07 -17.16 -20.37
C ASP A 263 -4.37 -16.20 -19.40
N ILE A 264 -4.75 -14.92 -19.43
CA ILE A 264 -4.33 -13.91 -18.45
C ILE A 264 -4.80 -14.28 -17.04
N VAL A 265 -6.07 -14.66 -16.88
CA VAL A 265 -6.61 -15.06 -15.57
C VAL A 265 -5.95 -16.35 -15.07
N LEU A 266 -5.73 -17.32 -15.96
CA LEU A 266 -4.95 -18.52 -15.62
C LEU A 266 -3.55 -18.17 -15.13
N MET A 267 -2.86 -17.24 -15.80
CA MET A 267 -1.53 -16.79 -15.37
C MET A 267 -1.60 -16.02 -14.04
N TYR A 268 -2.61 -15.15 -13.83
CA TYR A 268 -2.80 -14.42 -12.59
C TYR A 268 -2.91 -15.35 -11.37
N MET A 269 -3.52 -16.52 -11.50
CA MET A 269 -3.67 -17.47 -10.38
C MET A 269 -2.33 -17.90 -9.76
N ASP A 270 -1.20 -17.83 -10.49
CA ASP A 270 0.13 -18.08 -9.94
C ASP A 270 0.63 -16.98 -8.98
N TYR A 271 -0.07 -15.84 -8.94
CA TYR A 271 0.21 -14.69 -8.10
C TYR A 271 -0.81 -14.49 -6.98
N ASP A 272 -1.76 -15.40 -6.83
CA ASP A 272 -2.85 -15.27 -5.85
C ASP A 272 -2.33 -15.23 -4.40
N ASP A 273 -1.16 -15.83 -4.13
CA ASP A 273 -0.45 -15.73 -2.86
C ASP A 273 -0.08 -14.29 -2.46
N TYR A 274 0.08 -13.39 -3.44
CA TYR A 274 0.50 -12.01 -3.23
C TYR A 274 -0.68 -11.04 -3.12
N PHE A 275 -1.68 -11.19 -4.00
CA PHE A 275 -2.68 -10.14 -4.20
C PHE A 275 -4.08 -10.49 -3.69
N GLU A 276 -4.44 -11.78 -3.68
CA GLU A 276 -5.75 -12.27 -3.22
C GLU A 276 -6.94 -11.45 -3.78
N VAL A 277 -6.94 -11.11 -5.08
CA VAL A 277 -7.99 -10.27 -5.70
C VAL A 277 -9.40 -10.83 -5.49
N ASN A 278 -10.40 -9.94 -5.42
CA ASN A 278 -11.80 -10.32 -5.42
C ASN A 278 -12.19 -10.87 -6.81
N PRO A 279 -12.61 -12.14 -6.91
CA PRO A 279 -12.90 -12.77 -8.20
C PRO A 279 -14.21 -12.29 -8.85
N HIS A 280 -15.06 -11.53 -8.14
CA HIS A 280 -16.44 -11.26 -8.58
C HIS A 280 -16.56 -10.71 -10.01
N LEU A 281 -15.90 -9.59 -10.34
CA LEU A 281 -15.97 -9.02 -11.70
C LEU A 281 -15.29 -9.93 -12.74
N ILE A 282 -14.18 -10.54 -12.38
CA ILE A 282 -13.40 -11.43 -13.25
C ILE A 282 -14.25 -12.64 -13.68
N ILE A 283 -15.03 -13.22 -12.76
CA ILE A 283 -15.93 -14.34 -13.08
C ILE A 283 -17.05 -13.91 -14.04
N ILE A 284 -17.61 -12.70 -13.86
CA ILE A 284 -18.61 -12.15 -14.80
C ILE A 284 -17.99 -12.05 -16.20
N ASP A 285 -16.80 -11.49 -16.30
CA ASP A 285 -16.08 -11.32 -17.57
C ASP A 285 -15.74 -12.65 -18.24
N LEU A 286 -15.39 -13.68 -17.46
CA LEU A 286 -15.19 -15.03 -17.98
C LEU A 286 -16.48 -15.63 -18.54
N PHE A 287 -17.62 -15.46 -17.88
CA PHE A 287 -18.91 -15.93 -18.40
C PHE A 287 -19.37 -15.18 -19.66
N ASN A 288 -18.90 -13.94 -19.87
CA ASN A 288 -19.17 -13.19 -21.09
C ASN A 288 -18.46 -13.78 -22.33
N SER A 289 -17.39 -14.57 -22.14
CA SER A 289 -16.55 -15.09 -23.23
C SER A 289 -16.46 -16.62 -23.30
N ARG A 290 -16.84 -17.35 -22.24
CA ARG A 290 -16.66 -18.80 -22.11
C ARG A 290 -17.93 -19.50 -21.62
N SER A 291 -18.04 -20.79 -21.93
CA SER A 291 -19.14 -21.62 -21.41
C SER A 291 -18.96 -21.90 -19.92
N LYS A 292 -20.06 -22.21 -19.20
CA LYS A 292 -19.97 -22.54 -17.78
C LYS A 292 -19.01 -23.69 -17.47
N LYS A 293 -18.87 -24.65 -18.39
CA LYS A 293 -18.00 -25.81 -18.25
C LYS A 293 -16.54 -25.41 -18.39
N ASP A 294 -16.23 -24.56 -19.36
CA ASP A 294 -14.86 -24.08 -19.58
C ASP A 294 -14.37 -23.24 -18.39
N VAL A 295 -15.23 -22.34 -17.88
CA VAL A 295 -14.89 -21.54 -16.68
C VAL A 295 -14.65 -22.47 -15.49
N PHE A 296 -15.54 -23.43 -15.22
CA PHE A 296 -15.37 -24.36 -14.10
C PHE A 296 -14.09 -25.21 -14.20
N LEU A 297 -13.78 -25.73 -15.39
CA LEU A 297 -12.55 -26.49 -15.63
C LEU A 297 -11.31 -25.63 -15.47
N MET A 298 -11.36 -24.39 -15.95
CA MET A 298 -10.27 -23.42 -15.81
C MET A 298 -9.96 -23.13 -14.33
N LEU A 299 -10.98 -22.82 -13.53
CA LEU A 299 -10.82 -22.54 -12.09
C LEU A 299 -10.29 -23.73 -11.28
N ASN A 300 -10.53 -24.96 -11.77
CA ASN A 300 -10.06 -26.21 -11.15
C ASN A 300 -8.79 -26.78 -11.80
N SER A 301 -8.20 -26.08 -12.77
CA SER A 301 -7.06 -26.61 -13.55
C SER A 301 -5.78 -26.73 -12.73
N LYS A 302 -5.66 -25.98 -11.62
CA LYS A 302 -4.52 -25.99 -10.71
C LYS A 302 -4.91 -25.60 -9.29
N GLU A 303 -4.00 -25.80 -8.35
CA GLU A 303 -4.11 -25.35 -6.96
C GLU A 303 -3.56 -23.92 -6.82
N TYR A 304 -4.27 -23.09 -6.06
CA TYR A 304 -3.88 -21.71 -5.68
C TYR A 304 -4.62 -21.31 -4.41
N ARG A 305 -4.09 -20.31 -3.70
CA ARG A 305 -4.43 -20.01 -2.29
C ARG A 305 -5.92 -19.79 -2.04
N LYS A 306 -6.59 -19.00 -2.88
CA LYS A 306 -8.01 -18.63 -2.75
C LYS A 306 -8.91 -19.37 -3.73
N ARG A 307 -8.54 -20.57 -4.18
CA ARG A 307 -9.36 -21.34 -5.13
C ARG A 307 -10.80 -21.52 -4.67
N LYS A 308 -11.04 -21.75 -3.38
CA LYS A 308 -12.41 -21.93 -2.89
C LYS A 308 -13.21 -20.63 -2.95
N LEU A 309 -12.59 -19.47 -2.69
CA LEU A 309 -13.21 -18.16 -2.90
C LEU A 309 -13.60 -17.94 -4.37
N TRP A 310 -12.73 -18.29 -5.31
CA TRP A 310 -13.02 -18.20 -6.75
C TRP A 310 -14.18 -19.09 -7.17
N LEU A 311 -14.26 -20.32 -6.63
CA LEU A 311 -15.40 -21.22 -6.85
C LEU A 311 -16.69 -20.72 -6.17
N SER A 312 -16.58 -20.10 -5.00
CA SER A 312 -17.72 -19.44 -4.34
C SER A 312 -18.30 -18.35 -5.24
N ALA A 313 -17.45 -17.52 -5.86
CA ALA A 313 -17.89 -16.52 -6.82
C ALA A 313 -18.47 -17.13 -8.10
N TYR A 314 -17.87 -18.22 -8.62
CA TYR A 314 -18.42 -18.98 -9.75
C TYR A 314 -19.87 -19.39 -9.52
N PHE A 315 -20.19 -20.05 -8.41
CA PHE A 315 -21.56 -20.48 -8.15
C PHE A 315 -22.50 -19.30 -7.92
N ALA A 316 -22.05 -18.28 -7.18
CA ALA A 316 -22.86 -17.09 -6.95
C ALA A 316 -23.19 -16.33 -8.24
N LEU A 317 -22.30 -16.35 -9.23
CA LEU A 317 -22.43 -15.62 -10.50
C LEU A 317 -22.88 -16.49 -11.67
N LEU A 318 -23.04 -17.81 -11.49
CA LEU A 318 -23.50 -18.71 -12.55
C LEU A 318 -24.87 -18.24 -13.08
N PRO A 319 -24.99 -17.91 -14.39
CA PRO A 319 -26.25 -17.43 -14.94
C PRO A 319 -27.36 -18.48 -14.84
N GLU A 320 -28.55 -18.08 -14.41
CA GLU A 320 -29.69 -18.96 -14.14
C GLU A 320 -30.03 -19.90 -15.30
N LYS A 321 -30.05 -19.36 -16.53
CA LYS A 321 -30.29 -20.12 -17.77
C LYS A 321 -29.34 -21.31 -18.00
N TYR A 322 -28.19 -21.35 -17.32
CA TYR A 322 -27.21 -22.41 -17.46
C TYR A 322 -27.22 -23.41 -16.31
N ILE A 323 -28.00 -23.16 -15.25
CA ILE A 323 -28.03 -24.01 -14.06
C ILE A 323 -28.76 -25.32 -14.37
N VAL A 324 -28.16 -26.44 -13.96
CA VAL A 324 -28.77 -27.78 -13.97
C VAL A 324 -28.61 -28.44 -12.59
N GLU A 325 -29.32 -29.54 -12.35
CA GLU A 325 -29.30 -30.28 -11.07
C GLU A 325 -27.88 -30.60 -10.56
N ASP A 326 -26.96 -30.93 -11.47
CA ASP A 326 -25.57 -31.20 -11.12
C ASP A 326 -24.86 -29.99 -10.51
N ASP A 327 -25.13 -28.77 -11.00
CA ASP A 327 -24.52 -27.56 -10.47
C ASP A 327 -25.00 -27.30 -9.03
N ALA A 328 -26.28 -27.57 -8.72
CA ALA A 328 -26.83 -27.46 -7.37
C ALA A 328 -26.17 -28.45 -6.42
N ARG A 329 -25.93 -29.69 -6.87
CA ARG A 329 -25.19 -30.71 -6.12
C ARG A 329 -23.75 -30.27 -5.84
N LEU A 330 -23.06 -29.74 -6.84
CA LEU A 330 -21.68 -29.25 -6.71
C LEU A 330 -21.59 -28.04 -5.76
N LEU A 331 -22.56 -27.12 -5.81
CA LEU A 331 -22.64 -25.99 -4.88
C LEU A 331 -22.78 -26.46 -3.42
N VAL A 332 -23.66 -27.43 -3.15
CA VAL A 332 -23.83 -27.98 -1.79
C VAL A 332 -22.52 -28.59 -1.29
N GLU A 333 -21.82 -29.34 -2.13
CA GLU A 333 -20.52 -29.93 -1.77
C GLU A 333 -19.44 -28.87 -1.56
N HIS A 334 -19.43 -27.83 -2.41
CA HIS A 334 -18.52 -26.70 -2.27
C HIS A 334 -18.70 -26.00 -0.91
N VAL A 335 -19.93 -25.69 -0.51
CA VAL A 335 -20.20 -25.04 0.79
C VAL A 335 -19.75 -25.90 1.97
N ARG A 336 -19.95 -27.22 1.89
CA ARG A 336 -19.51 -28.15 2.94
C ARG A 336 -18.00 -28.17 3.11
N THR A 337 -17.25 -28.07 2.03
CA THR A 337 -15.77 -28.22 2.05
C THR A 337 -15.00 -26.90 2.14
N THR A 338 -15.69 -25.75 2.03
CA THR A 338 -15.03 -24.44 1.95
C THR A 338 -14.83 -23.80 3.33
N PRO A 339 -13.66 -23.21 3.62
CA PRO A 339 -13.42 -22.36 4.80
C PRO A 339 -14.39 -21.18 4.89
N SER A 340 -14.76 -20.75 6.09
CA SER A 340 -15.73 -19.66 6.30
C SER A 340 -15.32 -18.35 5.63
N ASN A 341 -14.03 -18.02 5.66
CA ASN A 341 -13.44 -16.83 5.04
C ASN A 341 -13.32 -16.89 3.50
N GLU A 342 -13.75 -17.98 2.87
CA GLU A 342 -13.77 -18.15 1.41
C GLU A 342 -15.19 -18.44 0.87
N LEU A 343 -16.21 -18.36 1.73
CA LEU A 343 -17.62 -18.38 1.31
C LEU A 343 -18.09 -16.99 0.91
N GLN A 344 -19.18 -16.94 0.14
CA GLN A 344 -19.89 -15.69 -0.08
C GLN A 344 -20.65 -15.29 1.18
N ASP A 345 -20.62 -13.99 1.48
CA ASP A 345 -21.28 -13.44 2.67
C ASP A 345 -22.81 -13.31 2.51
N TRP A 346 -23.37 -13.58 1.33
CA TRP A 346 -24.81 -13.46 1.06
C TRP A 346 -25.35 -14.71 0.37
N LEU A 347 -26.66 -14.97 0.48
CA LEU A 347 -27.31 -16.19 -0.04
C LEU A 347 -28.41 -15.96 -1.09
N ASN A 348 -28.70 -14.71 -1.48
CA ASN A 348 -29.74 -14.41 -2.49
C ASN A 348 -29.48 -15.05 -3.87
N TYR A 349 -28.23 -15.43 -4.17
CA TYR A 349 -27.91 -16.13 -5.41
C TYR A 349 -28.54 -17.53 -5.49
N LEU A 350 -29.00 -18.09 -4.36
CA LEU A 350 -29.66 -19.39 -4.30
C LEU A 350 -31.03 -19.41 -4.97
N ASP A 351 -31.69 -18.25 -5.14
CA ASP A 351 -32.97 -18.13 -5.86
C ASP A 351 -32.89 -18.76 -7.26
N LYS A 352 -31.74 -18.57 -7.93
CA LYS A 352 -31.49 -19.12 -9.27
C LYS A 352 -31.46 -20.66 -9.29
N TYR A 353 -31.12 -21.28 -8.16
CA TYR A 353 -30.97 -22.73 -8.02
C TYR A 353 -32.27 -23.43 -7.62
N GLU A 354 -33.27 -22.70 -7.11
CA GLU A 354 -34.56 -23.30 -6.73
C GLU A 354 -35.24 -23.99 -7.92
N SER A 355 -35.12 -23.41 -9.12
CA SER A 355 -35.69 -23.97 -10.35
C SER A 355 -35.26 -25.42 -10.67
N VAL A 356 -34.12 -25.87 -10.14
CA VAL A 356 -33.58 -27.22 -10.33
C VAL A 356 -33.50 -28.03 -9.04
N ASP A 357 -33.62 -27.37 -7.87
CA ASP A 357 -33.60 -28.00 -6.55
C ASP A 357 -34.34 -27.12 -5.54
N ASP A 358 -35.65 -27.32 -5.40
CA ASP A 358 -36.53 -26.62 -4.44
C ASP A 358 -36.05 -26.72 -2.97
N SER A 359 -35.12 -27.63 -2.66
CA SER A 359 -34.57 -27.83 -1.32
C SER A 359 -33.20 -27.21 -1.11
N ILE A 360 -32.67 -26.46 -2.08
CA ILE A 360 -31.31 -25.91 -2.06
C ILE A 360 -31.05 -25.03 -0.84
N TYR A 361 -31.96 -24.10 -0.53
CA TYR A 361 -31.86 -23.24 0.66
C TYR A 361 -31.71 -24.06 1.94
N ARG A 362 -32.56 -25.08 2.12
CA ARG A 362 -32.51 -25.95 3.30
C ARG A 362 -31.19 -26.72 3.39
N LYS A 363 -30.66 -27.20 2.27
CA LYS A 363 -29.38 -27.93 2.21
C LYS A 363 -28.20 -27.03 2.58
N ILE A 364 -28.16 -25.80 2.05
CA ILE A 364 -27.10 -24.82 2.32
C ILE A 364 -27.17 -24.31 3.76
N VAL A 365 -28.34 -23.83 4.21
CA VAL A 365 -28.53 -23.34 5.59
C VAL A 365 -28.17 -24.40 6.61
N ARG A 366 -28.59 -25.66 6.39
CA ARG A 366 -28.22 -26.76 7.28
C ARG A 366 -26.71 -26.97 7.32
N SER A 367 -26.04 -26.95 6.17
CA SER A 367 -24.58 -27.12 6.10
C SER A 367 -23.83 -25.99 6.82
N LEU A 368 -24.26 -24.74 6.64
CA LEU A 368 -23.69 -23.59 7.34
C LEU A 368 -23.94 -23.64 8.85
N THR A 369 -25.16 -24.00 9.28
CA THR A 369 -25.54 -24.11 10.70
C THR A 369 -24.80 -25.25 11.40
N ASP A 370 -24.62 -26.39 10.73
CA ASP A 370 -23.88 -27.51 11.30
C ASP A 370 -22.41 -27.12 11.51
N LYS A 371 -21.81 -26.41 10.55
CA LYS A 371 -20.41 -25.92 10.63
C LYS A 371 -20.24 -24.73 11.57
N SER A 372 -21.27 -23.91 11.80
CA SER A 372 -21.18 -22.78 12.72
C SER A 372 -21.00 -23.18 14.19
N ARG A 373 -21.25 -24.45 14.50
CA ARG A 373 -20.94 -25.06 15.80
C ARG A 373 -19.44 -25.19 16.06
N GLU A 374 -18.65 -25.33 14.99
CA GLU A 374 -17.19 -25.45 15.05
C GLU A 374 -16.51 -24.10 14.82
N ASP A 375 -17.03 -23.32 13.87
CA ASP A 375 -16.54 -21.98 13.56
C ASP A 375 -17.71 -21.02 13.33
N ALA A 376 -17.92 -20.10 14.28
CA ALA A 376 -19.03 -19.15 14.26
C ALA A 376 -19.08 -18.29 12.98
N TYR A 377 -17.97 -18.11 12.26
CA TYR A 377 -17.97 -17.35 11.01
C TYR A 377 -18.79 -18.01 9.89
N TYR A 378 -19.11 -19.31 9.98
CA TYR A 378 -20.06 -19.94 9.06
C TYR A 378 -21.51 -19.43 9.23
N ALA A 379 -21.83 -18.72 10.31
CA ALA A 379 -23.12 -18.08 10.49
C ALA A 379 -23.25 -16.75 9.72
N ARG A 380 -22.14 -16.13 9.29
CA ARG A 380 -22.15 -14.82 8.64
C ARG A 380 -23.05 -14.77 7.39
N PRO A 381 -23.05 -15.77 6.48
CA PRO A 381 -23.96 -15.75 5.34
C PRO A 381 -25.44 -15.83 5.72
N LEU A 382 -25.76 -16.28 6.94
CA LEU A 382 -27.13 -16.40 7.45
C LEU A 382 -27.68 -15.06 7.98
N GLU A 383 -26.81 -14.07 8.28
CA GLU A 383 -27.22 -12.75 8.77
C GLU A 383 -28.11 -11.98 7.78
N HIS A 384 -28.08 -12.34 6.50
CA HIS A 384 -28.93 -11.71 5.48
C HIS A 384 -30.32 -12.35 5.38
N ILE A 385 -30.57 -13.45 6.09
CA ILE A 385 -31.85 -14.18 6.09
C ILE A 385 -32.69 -13.81 7.33
N PHE A 386 -32.05 -13.43 8.44
CA PHE A 386 -32.67 -13.08 9.71
C PHE A 386 -32.47 -11.61 10.03
#